data_AF-A0A9E5EZG6-F1
#
_entry.id   AF-A0A9E5EZG6-F1
#
_cell.length_a   1.000
_cell.length_b   1.000
_cell.length_c   1.000
_cell.angle_alpha   90.00
_cell.angle_beta   90.00
_cell.angle_gamma   90.00
#
_symmetry.space_group_name_H-M   'P 1'
#
loop_
_entity.id
_entity.type
_entity.pdbx_description
1 polymer ?
#
loop_
_entity_poly.entity_id
_entity_poly.type
_entity_poly.pdbx_seq_one_letter_code
_entity_poly.pdbx_strand_id
1 'polypeptide(L)'
;DALARHSESGRVRLRRLNRLEYENTVRDLLGIDTPLRDLLPEDDLRDGFNNQTAALSISPVHIQQYMAAADRALEAASVRQARPETKTHKFSYTHDAEKSFHGHAHNKLQCNLRGDDLHFFLDTHIEVPAYLRQFETITRENPGRYRIRITTEARDTTNGEDLIFSVWLAAGGKRRELLGHFDAQHRKETVVELTRPFEIGETIIIAPYRMAKVRIDAGYSVYLPDKQDKIPKGWHAISNPNPPIPTVGPGIVVKPVEIIGPLYEHWPPQGHRLLYGDEAELISVADIAKTMRVPDTILRPVKGNRQVKDPVTVRLPKDKTEAAIRDTLTRFISRAFRRPSTASEVELYQSMVRDRLSKGECFEVALNAAHRAVLCSPDFLFIVEHGFKLNSHELAARLSYFLWRTAPDEELRKLADKGDLIRPEVLRKETSRLIASPR
;
A
#
# COMPACT_ATOMS: atom_id res chain seq x y z
N ASP A 1 16.60 -22.25 41.60
CA ASP A 1 15.96 -21.13 42.33
C ASP A 1 16.03 -19.75 41.68
N ALA A 2 17.13 -19.30 41.08
CA ALA A 2 17.16 -17.99 40.38
C ALA A 2 16.30 -17.93 39.09
N LEU A 3 16.22 -19.03 38.34
CA LEU A 3 15.37 -19.17 37.14
C LEU A 3 13.86 -19.20 37.46
N ALA A 4 13.48 -19.73 38.64
CA ALA A 4 12.09 -19.72 39.10
C ALA A 4 11.65 -18.31 39.53
N ARG A 5 12.53 -17.56 40.21
CA ARG A 5 12.26 -16.17 40.60
C ARG A 5 12.17 -15.21 39.40
N HIS A 6 12.92 -15.47 38.31
CA HIS A 6 12.75 -14.71 37.06
C HIS A 6 11.41 -14.99 36.35
N SER A 7 10.82 -16.17 36.57
CA SER A 7 9.49 -16.50 36.06
C SER A 7 8.35 -15.79 36.79
N GLU A 8 8.59 -15.32 38.02
CA GLU A 8 7.61 -14.61 38.85
C GLU A 8 7.58 -13.09 38.60
N SER A 9 8.72 -12.45 38.28
CA SER A 9 8.82 -10.98 38.16
C SER A 9 9.07 -10.43 36.74
N GLY A 10 9.41 -11.26 35.76
CA GLY A 10 9.93 -10.80 34.46
C GLY A 10 8.92 -10.64 33.32
N ARG A 11 7.62 -10.88 33.53
CA ARG A 11 6.61 -10.78 32.46
C ARG A 11 5.84 -9.47 32.56
N VAL A 12 5.90 -8.66 31.51
CA VAL A 12 5.04 -7.49 31.34
C VAL A 12 3.61 -7.97 31.11
N ARG A 13 2.76 -7.87 32.13
CA ARG A 13 1.37 -8.34 32.11
C ARG A 13 0.41 -7.38 31.41
N LEU A 14 0.85 -6.13 31.25
CA LEU A 14 0.10 -5.07 30.62
C LEU A 14 1.08 -4.16 29.89
N ARG A 15 0.92 -4.02 28.57
CA ARG A 15 1.70 -3.05 27.80
C ARG A 15 0.86 -2.37 26.75
N ARG A 16 1.19 -1.11 26.47
CA ARG A 16 0.61 -0.36 25.37
C ARG A 16 1.19 -0.87 24.04
N LEU A 17 0.40 -0.83 22.98
CA LEU A 17 0.92 -0.97 21.61
C LEU A 17 1.82 0.23 21.31
N ASN A 18 3.02 -0.04 20.80
CA ASN A 18 3.87 1.04 20.30
C ASN A 18 3.30 1.60 18.97
N ARG A 19 3.84 2.73 18.50
CA ARG A 19 3.30 3.41 17.30
C ARG A 19 3.27 2.51 16.06
N LEU A 20 4.31 1.68 15.88
CA LEU A 20 4.42 0.76 14.75
C LEU A 20 3.40 -0.38 14.87
N GLU A 21 3.23 -0.95 16.05
CA GLU A 21 2.26 -2.00 16.33
C GLU A 21 0.82 -1.51 16.16
N TYR A 22 0.51 -0.29 16.59
CA TYR A 22 -0.79 0.34 16.36
C TYR A 22 -1.05 0.49 14.86
N GLU A 23 -0.11 1.09 14.11
CA GLU A 23 -0.27 1.28 12.66
C GLU A 23 -0.48 -0.05 11.94
N ASN A 24 0.36 -1.05 12.20
CA ASN A 24 0.26 -2.36 11.58
C ASN A 24 -1.06 -3.06 11.95
N THR A 25 -1.48 -2.96 13.21
CA THR A 25 -2.75 -3.54 13.69
C THR A 25 -3.94 -2.89 12.99
N VAL A 26 -3.95 -1.56 12.85
CA VAL A 26 -5.02 -0.83 12.15
C VAL A 26 -5.00 -1.11 10.66
N ARG A 27 -3.82 -1.19 10.03
CA ARG A 27 -3.64 -1.62 8.63
C ARG A 27 -4.31 -2.97 8.39
N ASP A 28 -4.06 -3.95 9.26
CA ASP A 28 -4.65 -5.28 9.13
C ASP A 28 -6.14 -5.33 9.46
N LEU A 29 -6.57 -4.55 10.46
CA LEU A 29 -7.97 -4.49 10.88
C LEU A 29 -8.85 -3.86 9.80
N LEU A 30 -8.34 -2.82 9.13
CA LEU A 30 -9.07 -2.02 8.14
C LEU A 30 -8.66 -2.28 6.69
N GLY A 31 -7.63 -3.07 6.42
CA GLY A 31 -7.13 -3.29 5.04
C GLY A 31 -6.67 -2.00 4.35
N ILE A 32 -5.94 -1.14 5.06
CA ILE A 32 -5.45 0.16 4.54
C ILE A 32 -3.94 0.29 4.64
N ASP A 33 -3.31 0.94 3.67
CA ASP A 33 -1.86 1.22 3.69
C ASP A 33 -1.52 2.65 4.17
N THR A 34 -2.50 3.35 4.73
CA THR A 34 -2.31 4.74 5.18
C THR A 34 -1.28 4.81 6.32
N PRO A 35 -0.26 5.67 6.24
CA PRO A 35 0.67 5.90 7.34
C PRO A 35 -0.04 6.64 8.48
N LEU A 36 0.10 6.10 9.70
CA LEU A 36 -0.51 6.62 10.93
C LEU A 36 0.54 6.92 12.00
N ARG A 37 1.72 6.31 11.91
CA ARG A 37 2.78 6.34 12.92
C ARG A 37 3.03 7.75 13.42
N ASP A 38 3.20 8.70 12.51
CA ASP A 38 3.61 10.06 12.82
C ASP A 38 2.49 10.89 13.51
N LEU A 39 1.24 10.41 13.50
CA LEU A 39 0.10 11.01 14.23
C LEU A 39 0.00 10.52 15.67
N LEU A 40 0.62 9.38 15.99
CA LEU A 40 0.51 8.74 17.30
C LEU A 40 1.45 9.37 18.34
N PRO A 41 1.18 9.21 19.65
CA PRO A 41 2.10 9.65 20.69
C PRO A 41 3.47 9.00 20.57
N GLU A 42 4.55 9.69 20.94
CA GLU A 42 5.87 9.08 21.00
C GLU A 42 5.91 7.89 21.97
N ASP A 43 6.69 6.88 21.60
CA ASP A 43 6.98 5.73 22.46
C ASP A 43 8.05 6.17 23.47
N ASP A 44 7.80 6.03 24.78
CA ASP A 44 8.78 6.44 25.78
C ASP A 44 9.85 5.34 25.90
N LEU A 45 11.14 5.70 25.82
CA LEU A 45 12.26 4.74 25.88
C LEU A 45 12.32 3.95 27.20
N ARG A 46 11.58 4.40 28.23
CA ARG A 46 11.41 3.71 29.52
C ARG A 46 10.46 2.51 29.47
N ASP A 47 9.64 2.37 28.42
CA ASP A 47 8.66 1.29 28.26
C ASP A 47 9.31 -0.12 28.15
N GLY A 48 10.62 -0.19 27.90
CA GLY A 48 11.37 -1.44 27.77
C GLY A 48 12.03 -1.98 29.04
N PHE A 49 12.23 -1.19 30.09
CA PHE A 49 13.12 -1.57 31.20
C PHE A 49 12.60 -1.36 32.63
N ASN A 50 11.52 -0.62 32.87
CA ASN A 50 11.02 -0.44 34.24
C ASN A 50 9.62 -1.00 34.45
N ASN A 51 9.60 -2.09 35.23
CA ASN A 51 8.43 -2.77 35.75
C ASN A 51 7.76 -1.89 36.82
N GLN A 52 6.90 -0.95 36.42
CA GLN A 52 5.94 -0.31 37.33
C GLN A 52 4.93 0.56 36.58
N THR A 53 3.67 0.17 36.72
CA THR A 53 2.35 0.85 36.79
C THR A 53 2.21 2.36 36.48
N ALA A 54 3.27 3.18 36.47
CA ALA A 54 3.24 4.59 36.08
C ALA A 54 3.13 4.81 34.56
N ALA A 55 3.39 3.78 33.73
CA ALA A 55 3.23 3.80 32.28
C ALA A 55 1.76 3.62 31.80
N LEU A 56 0.79 3.58 32.72
CA LEU A 56 -0.63 3.34 32.41
C LEU A 56 -1.46 4.63 32.26
N SER A 57 -0.90 5.80 32.55
CA SER A 57 -1.60 7.07 32.39
C SER A 57 -1.52 7.56 30.95
N ILE A 58 -2.56 7.27 30.16
CA ILE A 58 -2.73 7.94 28.87
C ILE A 58 -3.13 9.39 29.14
N SER A 59 -2.29 10.35 28.74
CA SER A 59 -2.61 11.77 28.86
C SER A 59 -3.79 12.13 27.95
N PRO A 60 -4.57 13.18 28.26
CA PRO A 60 -5.62 13.66 27.37
C PRO A 60 -5.11 13.98 25.95
N VAL A 61 -3.86 14.48 25.83
CA VAL A 61 -3.21 14.74 24.55
C VAL A 61 -2.96 13.45 23.77
N HIS A 62 -2.54 12.37 24.45
CA HIS A 62 -2.37 11.07 23.80
C HIS A 62 -3.69 10.54 23.24
N ILE A 63 -4.79 10.67 23.97
CA ILE A 63 -6.12 10.26 23.47
C ILE A 63 -6.49 11.06 22.22
N GLN A 64 -6.23 12.38 22.19
CA GLN A 64 -6.47 13.19 20.99
C GLN A 64 -5.66 12.71 19.79
N GLN A 65 -4.39 12.34 19.99
CA GLN A 65 -3.53 11.79 18.95
C GLN A 65 -4.06 10.43 18.43
N TYR A 66 -4.49 9.54 19.33
CA TYR A 66 -5.13 8.27 18.93
C TYR A 66 -6.44 8.50 18.17
N MET A 67 -7.27 9.44 18.60
CA MET A 67 -8.50 9.79 17.89
C MET A 67 -8.22 10.33 16.49
N ALA A 68 -7.22 11.20 16.33
CA ALA A 68 -6.82 11.72 15.03
C ALA A 68 -6.29 10.62 14.10
N ALA A 69 -5.47 9.69 14.62
CA ALA A 69 -5.00 8.53 13.87
C ALA A 69 -6.16 7.60 13.47
N ALA A 70 -7.10 7.34 14.38
CA ALA A 70 -8.29 6.54 14.10
C ALA A 70 -9.19 7.21 13.05
N ASP A 71 -9.47 8.51 13.16
CA ASP A 71 -10.25 9.25 12.16
C ASP A 71 -9.59 9.18 10.77
N ARG A 72 -8.26 9.37 10.70
CA ARG A 72 -7.49 9.27 9.44
C ARG A 72 -7.57 7.86 8.83
N ALA A 73 -7.57 6.83 9.67
CA ALA A 73 -7.67 5.44 9.26
C ALA A 73 -9.08 5.09 8.76
N LEU A 74 -10.12 5.50 9.48
CA LEU A 74 -11.53 5.28 9.11
C LEU A 74 -11.87 6.04 7.82
N GLU A 75 -11.35 7.26 7.65
CA GLU A 75 -11.50 8.01 6.41
C GLU A 75 -10.85 7.27 5.22
N ALA A 76 -9.66 6.71 5.40
CA ALA A 76 -8.96 5.96 4.36
C ALA A 76 -9.68 4.67 3.95
N ALA A 77 -10.34 3.99 4.90
CA ALA A 77 -11.11 2.78 4.65
C ALA A 77 -12.50 3.08 4.06
N SER A 78 -13.01 4.30 4.21
CA SER A 78 -14.34 4.72 3.74
C SER A 78 -14.30 5.13 2.27
N VAL A 79 -15.26 4.63 1.48
CA VAL A 79 -15.41 5.01 0.07
C VAL A 79 -16.10 6.36 -0.01
N ARG A 80 -15.50 7.29 -0.75
CA ARG A 80 -15.99 8.67 -0.92
C ARG A 80 -16.60 8.95 -2.29
N GLN A 81 -16.40 8.06 -3.26
CA GLN A 81 -16.86 8.23 -4.63
C GLN A 81 -17.48 6.94 -5.16
N ALA A 82 -18.28 7.05 -6.22
CA ALA A 82 -18.73 5.89 -6.97
C ALA A 82 -17.53 5.10 -7.52
N ARG A 83 -17.77 3.83 -7.89
CA ARG A 83 -16.73 2.95 -8.46
C ARG A 83 -16.04 3.65 -9.62
N PRO A 84 -14.72 3.92 -9.54
CA PRO A 84 -13.99 4.49 -10.67
C PRO A 84 -14.03 3.53 -11.85
N GLU A 85 -14.20 4.11 -13.03
CA GLU A 85 -14.16 3.35 -14.28
C GLU A 85 -12.75 2.80 -14.50
N THR A 86 -12.63 1.49 -14.69
CA THR A 86 -11.38 0.87 -15.11
C THR A 86 -11.12 1.24 -16.56
N LYS A 87 -10.04 1.97 -16.82
CA LYS A 87 -9.65 2.40 -18.17
C LYS A 87 -8.37 1.73 -18.61
N THR A 88 -8.25 1.52 -19.92
CA THR A 88 -6.98 1.13 -20.56
C THR A 88 -6.31 2.39 -21.09
N HIS A 89 -5.13 2.68 -20.58
CA HIS A 89 -4.32 3.81 -20.99
C HIS A 89 -3.13 3.31 -21.80
N LYS A 90 -2.94 3.85 -23.01
CA LYS A 90 -1.77 3.58 -23.84
C LYS A 90 -0.87 4.81 -23.83
N PHE A 91 0.33 4.67 -23.29
CA PHE A 91 1.29 5.77 -23.14
C PHE A 91 2.26 5.77 -24.30
N SER A 92 2.06 6.70 -25.24
CA SER A 92 3.07 7.01 -26.25
C SER A 92 4.09 8.00 -25.69
N TYR A 93 5.35 7.81 -26.06
CA TYR A 93 6.46 8.66 -25.69
C TYR A 93 6.53 9.99 -26.47
N THR A 94 5.66 10.16 -27.49
CA THR A 94 5.59 11.36 -28.32
C THR A 94 4.65 12.44 -27.78
N HIS A 95 3.87 12.14 -26.74
CA HIS A 95 2.90 13.06 -26.15
C HIS A 95 3.56 14.28 -25.52
N ASP A 96 2.94 15.47 -25.59
CA ASP A 96 3.53 16.74 -25.13
C ASP A 96 4.02 16.71 -23.68
N ALA A 97 3.25 16.08 -22.79
CA ALA A 97 3.65 15.88 -21.41
C ALA A 97 4.96 15.07 -21.24
N GLU A 98 5.23 14.13 -22.15
CA GLU A 98 6.40 13.26 -22.13
C GLU A 98 7.61 13.86 -22.88
N LYS A 99 7.38 14.84 -23.77
CA LYS A 99 8.45 15.47 -24.57
C LYS A 99 9.57 16.11 -23.75
N SER A 100 9.30 16.49 -22.50
CA SER A 100 10.30 17.16 -21.65
C SER A 100 11.58 16.34 -21.50
N PHE A 101 11.52 15.00 -21.40
CA PHE A 101 12.74 14.20 -21.27
C PHE A 101 13.49 14.06 -22.61
N HIS A 102 12.80 13.93 -23.75
CA HIS A 102 13.48 13.80 -25.05
C HIS A 102 14.08 15.14 -25.56
N GLY A 103 13.72 16.26 -24.95
CA GLY A 103 14.27 17.58 -25.25
C GLY A 103 15.74 17.77 -24.86
N HIS A 104 16.25 16.97 -23.91
CA HIS A 104 17.61 17.13 -23.41
C HIS A 104 18.66 16.44 -24.31
N ALA A 105 19.73 17.16 -24.64
CA ALA A 105 20.76 16.69 -25.57
C ALA A 105 21.43 15.37 -25.15
N HIS A 106 21.58 15.13 -23.85
CA HIS A 106 22.18 13.90 -23.32
C HIS A 106 21.25 12.67 -23.45
N ASN A 107 19.92 12.86 -23.41
CA ASN A 107 18.96 11.76 -23.57
C ASN A 107 18.91 11.24 -25.01
N LYS A 108 19.15 12.11 -26.00
CA LYS A 108 19.24 11.73 -27.43
C LYS A 108 20.35 10.73 -27.72
N LEU A 109 21.38 10.67 -26.86
CA LEU A 109 22.49 9.72 -26.98
C LEU A 109 22.16 8.38 -26.35
N GLN A 110 21.34 8.39 -25.29
CA GLN A 110 20.97 7.20 -24.52
C GLN A 110 19.76 6.49 -25.12
N CYS A 111 18.82 7.24 -25.68
CA CYS A 111 17.61 6.71 -26.26
C CYS A 111 17.09 7.58 -27.41
N ASN A 112 16.35 6.97 -28.34
CA ASN A 112 15.66 7.70 -29.40
C ASN A 112 14.29 7.08 -29.71
N LEU A 113 13.38 7.90 -30.22
CA LEU A 113 12.09 7.43 -30.72
C LEU A 113 12.22 7.03 -32.20
N ARG A 114 11.65 5.87 -32.57
CA ARG A 114 11.46 5.45 -33.97
C ARG A 114 9.98 5.15 -34.16
N GLY A 115 9.25 6.10 -34.75
CA GLY A 115 7.79 6.08 -34.69
C GLY A 115 7.32 6.26 -33.24
N ASP A 116 6.51 5.31 -32.76
CA ASP A 116 6.03 5.29 -31.37
C ASP A 116 6.93 4.47 -30.41
N ASP A 117 7.93 3.77 -30.94
CA ASP A 117 8.79 2.90 -30.15
C ASP A 117 9.98 3.67 -29.57
N LEU A 118 10.28 3.42 -28.29
CA LEU A 118 11.45 3.95 -27.62
C LEU A 118 12.61 2.96 -27.69
N HIS A 119 13.72 3.38 -28.28
CA HIS A 119 14.92 2.57 -28.39
C HIS A 119 15.97 3.06 -27.40
N PHE A 120 16.41 2.20 -26.49
CA PHE A 120 17.55 2.42 -25.60
C PHE A 120 18.84 1.86 -26.20
N PHE A 121 19.91 2.65 -26.14
CA PHE A 121 21.24 2.30 -26.64
C PHE A 121 22.31 2.38 -25.56
N LEU A 122 22.16 3.20 -24.52
CA LEU A 122 23.15 3.33 -23.43
C LEU A 122 22.46 3.31 -22.08
N ASP A 123 23.25 3.12 -21.03
CA ASP A 123 22.81 3.26 -19.64
C ASP A 123 22.39 4.71 -19.33
N THR A 124 21.44 4.86 -18.41
CA THR A 124 20.80 6.15 -18.07
C THR A 124 21.29 6.65 -16.72
N HIS A 125 21.97 7.80 -16.66
CA HIS A 125 22.73 8.22 -15.47
C HIS A 125 22.30 9.54 -14.81
N ILE A 126 21.44 10.38 -15.41
CA ILE A 126 21.14 11.72 -14.87
C ILE A 126 19.64 12.05 -14.90
N GLU A 127 19.03 11.99 -16.08
CA GLU A 127 17.58 12.08 -16.24
C GLU A 127 17.00 10.71 -16.52
N VAL A 128 15.71 10.57 -16.24
CA VAL A 128 15.05 9.28 -16.34
C VAL A 128 14.24 9.19 -17.63
N PRO A 129 14.80 8.67 -18.72
CA PRO A 129 14.02 8.37 -19.91
C PRO A 129 12.92 7.34 -19.56
N ALA A 130 11.77 7.47 -20.21
CA ALA A 130 10.56 6.66 -19.96
C ALA A 130 9.91 6.84 -18.57
N TYR A 131 10.05 8.01 -17.94
CA TYR A 131 9.18 8.44 -16.85
C TYR A 131 7.80 8.79 -17.40
N LEU A 132 6.73 8.09 -17.01
CA LEU A 132 5.38 8.32 -17.54
C LEU A 132 4.66 9.42 -16.74
N ARG A 133 4.75 10.69 -17.18
CA ARG A 133 4.10 11.84 -16.51
C ARG A 133 2.57 11.79 -16.57
N GLN A 134 2.02 11.31 -17.67
CA GLN A 134 0.58 11.12 -17.81
C GLN A 134 0.06 10.10 -16.80
N PHE A 135 0.79 9.01 -16.58
CA PHE A 135 0.40 8.02 -15.57
C PHE A 135 0.49 8.59 -14.15
N GLU A 136 1.53 9.38 -13.87
CA GLU A 136 1.62 10.13 -12.61
C GLU A 136 0.41 11.05 -12.37
N THR A 137 -0.16 11.60 -13.44
CA THR A 137 -1.38 12.44 -13.36
C THR A 137 -2.61 11.59 -13.09
N ILE A 138 -2.71 10.41 -13.73
CA ILE A 138 -3.79 9.45 -13.51
C ILE A 138 -3.78 8.95 -12.06
N THR A 139 -2.63 8.59 -11.50
CA THR A 139 -2.53 8.11 -10.11
C THR A 139 -2.75 9.21 -9.08
N ARG A 140 -2.50 10.49 -9.43
CA ARG A 140 -2.92 11.62 -8.58
C ARG A 140 -4.43 11.70 -8.44
N GLU A 141 -5.17 11.41 -9.52
CA GLU A 141 -6.63 11.46 -9.51
C GLU A 141 -7.25 10.18 -8.93
N ASN A 142 -6.74 9.03 -9.37
CA ASN A 142 -7.28 7.72 -9.04
C ASN A 142 -6.14 6.79 -8.56
N PRO A 143 -5.60 6.97 -7.35
CA PRO A 143 -4.67 6.00 -6.79
C PRO A 143 -5.37 4.64 -6.65
N GLY A 144 -4.62 3.56 -6.72
CA GLY A 144 -5.18 2.21 -6.68
C GLY A 144 -4.32 1.18 -7.37
N ARG A 145 -4.90 0.01 -7.63
CA ARG A 145 -4.17 -1.11 -8.24
C ARG A 145 -4.18 -0.98 -9.75
N TYR A 146 -3.04 -1.09 -10.40
CA TYR A 146 -2.92 -1.01 -11.85
C TYR A 146 -2.16 -2.22 -12.38
N ARG A 147 -2.54 -2.69 -13.56
CA ARG A 147 -1.78 -3.66 -14.35
C ARG A 147 -1.03 -2.93 -15.45
N ILE A 148 0.27 -3.10 -15.48
CA ILE A 148 1.18 -2.54 -16.48
C ILE A 148 1.59 -3.67 -17.42
N ARG A 149 1.48 -3.45 -18.72
CA ARG A 149 2.00 -4.31 -19.77
C ARG A 149 3.09 -3.54 -20.52
N ILE A 150 4.32 -4.05 -20.46
CA ILE A 150 5.47 -3.48 -21.14
C ILE A 150 5.89 -4.47 -22.23
N THR A 151 5.77 -4.06 -23.49
CA THR A 151 6.23 -4.88 -24.61
C THR A 151 7.64 -4.43 -25.00
N THR A 152 8.56 -5.38 -25.03
CA THR A 152 9.98 -5.13 -25.32
C THR A 152 10.56 -6.12 -26.32
N GLU A 153 11.67 -5.73 -26.95
CA GLU A 153 12.44 -6.57 -27.88
C GLU A 153 13.92 -6.13 -27.83
N ALA A 154 14.86 -7.07 -27.91
CA ALA A 154 16.26 -6.75 -28.15
C ALA A 154 16.58 -6.82 -29.66
N ARG A 155 17.25 -5.79 -30.18
CA ARG A 155 17.68 -5.70 -31.58
C ARG A 155 19.18 -5.50 -31.70
N ASP A 156 19.71 -5.93 -32.85
CA ASP A 156 21.08 -5.67 -33.28
C ASP A 156 22.15 -6.15 -32.28
N THR A 157 21.84 -7.20 -31.52
CA THR A 157 22.80 -7.88 -30.64
C THR A 157 23.73 -8.78 -31.45
N THR A 158 24.98 -8.96 -30.99
CA THR A 158 26.06 -9.50 -31.85
C THR A 158 25.99 -11.02 -31.96
N ASN A 159 25.65 -11.69 -30.85
CA ASN A 159 25.56 -13.14 -30.74
C ASN A 159 24.13 -13.63 -30.54
N GLY A 160 23.13 -12.77 -30.78
CA GLY A 160 21.73 -13.07 -30.51
C GLY A 160 21.40 -13.09 -29.01
N GLU A 161 22.19 -12.42 -28.17
CA GLU A 161 21.93 -12.32 -26.74
C GLU A 161 20.67 -11.50 -26.43
N ASP A 162 19.97 -11.92 -25.38
CA ASP A 162 18.90 -11.14 -24.76
C ASP A 162 19.50 -9.97 -23.97
N LEU A 163 18.75 -8.89 -23.86
CA LEU A 163 19.16 -7.68 -23.15
C LEU A 163 18.32 -7.48 -21.90
N ILE A 164 18.88 -6.86 -20.87
CA ILE A 164 18.19 -6.69 -19.59
C ILE A 164 17.74 -5.24 -19.42
N PHE A 165 16.51 -5.05 -18.97
CA PHE A 165 16.01 -3.78 -18.48
C PHE A 165 15.48 -3.90 -17.06
N SER A 166 15.32 -2.77 -16.41
CA SER A 166 14.78 -2.65 -15.06
C SER A 166 13.53 -1.78 -15.08
N VAL A 167 12.56 -2.14 -14.23
CA VAL A 167 11.36 -1.32 -13.99
C VAL A 167 11.42 -0.82 -12.56
N TRP A 168 11.25 0.48 -12.39
CA TRP A 168 11.30 1.15 -11.09
C TRP A 168 9.97 1.83 -10.80
N LEU A 169 9.52 1.78 -9.55
CA LEU A 169 8.55 2.71 -9.02
C LEU A 169 9.20 4.09 -8.90
N ALA A 170 8.44 5.13 -9.22
CA ALA A 170 8.91 6.49 -9.15
C ALA A 170 7.81 7.45 -8.68
N ALA A 171 8.21 8.57 -8.12
CA ALA A 171 7.31 9.69 -7.87
C ALA A 171 8.10 11.00 -7.91
N GLY A 172 7.49 12.08 -8.42
CA GLY A 172 8.14 13.38 -8.49
C GLY A 172 9.48 13.35 -9.25
N GLY A 173 9.59 12.51 -10.28
CA GLY A 173 10.80 12.37 -11.10
C GLY A 173 11.92 11.53 -10.49
N LYS A 174 11.74 10.91 -9.32
CA LYS A 174 12.79 10.13 -8.63
C LYS A 174 12.41 8.66 -8.49
N ARG A 175 13.38 7.76 -8.68
CA ARG A 175 13.25 6.32 -8.39
C ARG A 175 13.04 6.12 -6.89
N ARG A 176 12.10 5.25 -6.52
CA ARG A 176 11.79 4.87 -5.13
C ARG A 176 12.16 3.42 -4.84
N GLU A 177 11.67 2.52 -5.68
CA GLU A 177 11.74 1.07 -5.47
C GLU A 177 12.04 0.38 -6.80
N LEU A 178 12.92 -0.61 -6.80
CA LEU A 178 13.15 -1.47 -7.95
C LEU A 178 12.07 -2.57 -7.99
N LEU A 179 11.24 -2.58 -9.03
CA LEU A 179 10.20 -3.62 -9.19
C LEU A 179 10.78 -4.93 -9.75
N GLY A 180 11.89 -4.85 -10.49
CA GLY A 180 12.57 -6.03 -11.00
C GLY A 180 13.47 -5.73 -12.19
N HIS A 181 14.23 -6.76 -12.57
CA HIS A 181 14.96 -6.85 -13.82
C HIS A 181 14.24 -7.85 -14.73
N PHE A 182 14.20 -7.56 -16.02
CA PHE A 182 13.48 -8.36 -17.01
C PHE A 182 14.28 -8.46 -18.31
N ASP A 183 14.03 -9.54 -19.04
CA ASP A 183 14.71 -9.81 -20.30
C ASP A 183 13.89 -9.28 -21.48
N ALA A 184 14.53 -8.52 -22.36
CA ALA A 184 14.09 -8.21 -23.70
C ALA A 184 14.70 -9.25 -24.64
N GLN A 185 13.86 -10.12 -25.22
CA GLN A 185 14.34 -11.24 -26.03
C GLN A 185 14.84 -10.79 -27.39
N HIS A 186 15.92 -11.41 -27.88
CA HIS A 186 16.48 -11.11 -29.19
C HIS A 186 15.49 -11.38 -30.32
N ARG A 187 15.16 -10.33 -31.09
CA ARG A 187 14.24 -10.36 -32.26
C ARG A 187 12.88 -10.99 -31.96
N LYS A 188 12.45 -10.96 -30.70
CA LYS A 188 11.19 -11.53 -30.26
C LYS A 188 10.51 -10.60 -29.26
N GLU A 189 9.29 -10.23 -29.58
CA GLU A 189 8.46 -9.43 -28.70
C GLU A 189 8.15 -10.21 -27.41
N THR A 190 8.47 -9.57 -26.29
CA THR A 190 8.26 -10.11 -24.95
C THR A 190 7.41 -9.13 -24.16
N VAL A 191 6.37 -9.62 -23.50
CA VAL A 191 5.47 -8.82 -22.66
C VAL A 191 5.78 -9.09 -21.20
N VAL A 192 6.13 -8.04 -20.48
CA VAL A 192 6.25 -8.06 -19.02
C VAL A 192 4.96 -7.48 -18.44
N GLU A 193 4.31 -8.26 -17.57
CA GLU A 193 3.12 -7.82 -16.85
C GLU A 193 3.39 -7.65 -15.37
N LEU A 194 3.08 -6.47 -14.83
CA LEU A 194 3.21 -6.16 -13.41
C LEU A 194 1.87 -5.64 -12.90
N THR A 195 1.34 -6.20 -11.82
CA THR A 195 0.11 -5.70 -11.18
C THR A 195 0.40 -5.30 -9.74
N ARG A 196 0.24 -4.01 -9.41
CA ARG A 196 0.54 -3.49 -8.05
C ARG A 196 -0.33 -2.28 -7.69
N PRO A 197 -0.46 -1.94 -6.39
CA PRO A 197 -0.98 -0.64 -5.97
C PRO A 197 -0.01 0.50 -6.31
N PHE A 198 -0.58 1.65 -6.69
CA PHE A 198 0.10 2.93 -6.91
C PHE A 198 -0.52 3.99 -5.99
N GLU A 199 0.32 4.67 -5.22
CA GLU A 199 -0.08 5.82 -4.42
C GLU A 199 -0.26 7.09 -5.27
N ILE A 200 -0.66 8.18 -4.62
CA ILE A 200 -0.92 9.47 -5.27
C ILE A 200 0.37 9.99 -5.90
N GLY A 201 0.35 10.16 -7.23
CA GLY A 201 1.49 10.69 -7.98
C GLY A 201 2.65 9.71 -8.11
N GLU A 202 2.40 8.41 -7.91
CA GLU A 202 3.36 7.39 -8.31
C GLU A 202 3.23 7.06 -9.80
N THR A 203 4.34 6.65 -10.38
CA THR A 203 4.46 6.21 -11.77
C THR A 203 5.55 5.16 -11.89
N ILE A 204 5.88 4.77 -13.11
CA ILE A 204 7.00 3.88 -13.39
C ILE A 204 8.08 4.56 -14.23
N ILE A 205 9.25 3.96 -14.14
CA ILE A 205 10.43 4.27 -14.91
C ILE A 205 10.92 2.96 -15.53
N ILE A 206 11.19 2.98 -16.84
CA ILE A 206 11.80 1.86 -17.55
C ILE A 206 13.22 2.26 -17.92
N ALA A 207 14.21 1.49 -17.51
CA ALA A 207 15.61 1.83 -17.74
C ALA A 207 16.43 0.61 -18.20
N PRO A 208 17.33 0.76 -19.17
CA PRO A 208 18.27 -0.28 -19.57
C PRO A 208 19.19 -0.66 -18.40
N TYR A 209 19.67 -1.91 -18.40
CA TYR A 209 20.61 -2.40 -17.41
C TYR A 209 21.85 -3.01 -18.08
N ARG A 210 23.04 -2.50 -17.70
CA ARG A 210 24.36 -2.95 -18.19
C ARG A 210 24.55 -2.78 -19.70
N MET A 211 23.85 -1.85 -20.34
CA MET A 211 23.95 -1.62 -21.78
C MET A 211 25.36 -1.16 -22.19
N ALA A 212 26.07 -0.41 -21.35
CA ALA A 212 27.43 -0.01 -21.66
C ALA A 212 28.34 -1.22 -21.85
N LYS A 213 28.24 -2.24 -20.99
CA LYS A 213 29.03 -3.46 -21.09
C LYS A 213 28.68 -4.26 -22.34
N VAL A 214 27.39 -4.48 -22.61
CA VAL A 214 26.95 -5.22 -23.80
C VAL A 214 27.54 -4.59 -25.06
N ARG A 215 27.51 -3.26 -25.16
CA ARG A 215 28.02 -2.55 -26.32
C ARG A 215 29.54 -2.61 -26.44
N ILE A 216 30.25 -2.45 -25.32
CA ILE A 216 31.70 -2.64 -25.25
C ILE A 216 32.09 -4.04 -25.78
N ASP A 217 31.42 -5.08 -25.29
CA ASP A 217 31.71 -6.47 -25.68
C ASP A 217 31.38 -6.72 -27.17
N ALA A 218 30.39 -5.99 -27.72
CA ALA A 218 30.03 -5.98 -29.13
C ALA A 218 30.91 -5.05 -30.01
N GLY A 219 31.96 -4.45 -29.47
CA GLY A 219 32.87 -3.57 -30.21
C GLY A 219 32.29 -2.19 -30.54
N TYR A 220 31.31 -1.70 -29.77
CA TYR A 220 30.76 -0.36 -29.89
C TYR A 220 31.29 0.57 -28.80
N SER A 221 31.70 1.78 -29.20
CA SER A 221 32.04 2.84 -28.24
C SER A 221 30.82 3.22 -27.41
N VAL A 222 31.03 3.57 -26.14
CA VAL A 222 30.03 4.18 -25.25
C VAL A 222 30.34 5.64 -24.95
N TYR A 223 31.38 6.19 -25.59
CA TYR A 223 31.81 7.58 -25.45
C TYR A 223 31.09 8.48 -26.44
N LEU A 224 30.98 9.76 -26.07
CA LEU A 224 30.33 10.78 -26.87
C LEU A 224 31.08 11.05 -28.20
N PRO A 225 30.38 11.47 -29.26
CA PRO A 225 30.97 11.71 -30.58
C PRO A 225 32.12 12.73 -30.60
N ASP A 226 32.18 13.64 -29.62
CA ASP A 226 33.20 14.68 -29.43
C ASP A 226 34.48 14.16 -28.76
N LYS A 227 34.52 12.89 -28.31
CA LYS A 227 35.67 12.26 -27.62
C LYS A 227 36.23 11.09 -28.42
N GLN A 228 36.51 11.32 -29.71
CA GLN A 228 36.96 10.29 -30.64
C GLN A 228 38.32 9.69 -30.28
N ASP A 229 39.17 10.48 -29.61
CA ASP A 229 40.47 10.09 -29.08
C ASP A 229 40.40 8.93 -28.06
N LYS A 230 39.24 8.72 -27.44
CA LYS A 230 39.03 7.67 -26.42
C LYS A 230 38.47 6.37 -26.97
N ILE A 231 38.28 6.25 -28.28
CA ILE A 231 37.69 5.06 -28.91
C ILE A 231 38.79 4.04 -29.23
N PRO A 232 38.74 2.81 -28.67
CA PRO A 232 39.70 1.76 -28.99
C PRO A 232 39.72 1.42 -30.50
N LYS A 233 40.89 1.03 -31.02
CA LYS A 233 41.06 0.65 -32.43
C LYS A 233 40.17 -0.56 -32.78
N GLY A 234 39.40 -0.45 -33.87
CA GLY A 234 38.50 -1.50 -34.36
C GLY A 234 37.06 -1.40 -33.82
N TRP A 235 36.78 -0.44 -32.93
CA TRP A 235 35.43 -0.22 -32.42
C TRP A 235 34.63 0.75 -33.29
N HIS A 236 33.30 0.56 -33.30
CA HIS A 236 32.36 1.42 -34.01
C HIS A 236 31.99 2.65 -33.16
N ALA A 237 32.08 3.84 -33.76
CA ALA A 237 31.65 5.08 -33.12
C ALA A 237 30.12 5.16 -33.02
N ILE A 238 29.62 5.78 -31.95
CA ILE A 238 28.21 6.20 -31.88
C ILE A 238 28.12 7.54 -32.59
N SER A 239 27.48 7.57 -33.77
CA SER A 239 27.12 8.81 -34.43
C SER A 239 25.74 9.24 -33.97
N ASN A 240 25.65 10.40 -33.32
CA ASN A 240 24.39 11.05 -32.99
C ASN A 240 24.37 12.51 -33.46
N PRO A 241 24.12 12.76 -34.76
CA PRO A 241 23.76 14.09 -35.19
C PRO A 241 22.31 14.35 -34.78
N ASN A 242 22.00 15.54 -34.28
CA ASN A 242 20.64 16.04 -34.33
C ASN A 242 20.49 16.69 -35.72
N PRO A 243 19.61 16.20 -36.64
CA PRO A 243 18.53 15.25 -36.42
C PRO A 243 19.00 13.78 -36.41
N PRO A 244 18.56 12.95 -35.43
CA PRO A 244 19.02 11.57 -35.24
C PRO A 244 18.11 10.64 -36.07
N ILE A 245 18.52 9.58 -36.77
CA ILE A 245 19.47 8.49 -36.45
C ILE A 245 19.82 7.70 -37.76
N PRO A 246 20.86 6.83 -37.83
CA PRO A 246 20.77 5.49 -37.20
C PRO A 246 21.88 5.18 -36.18
N THR A 247 21.46 4.78 -34.99
CA THR A 247 22.25 4.25 -33.89
C THR A 247 22.36 2.78 -34.20
N VAL A 248 23.56 2.38 -34.61
CA VAL A 248 23.89 1.02 -35.01
C VAL A 248 24.30 0.23 -33.76
N GLY A 249 23.95 -1.04 -33.69
CA GLY A 249 24.34 -1.96 -32.61
C GLY A 249 23.27 -2.19 -31.54
N PRO A 250 23.60 -2.97 -30.48
CA PRO A 250 22.64 -3.50 -29.53
C PRO A 250 21.71 -2.45 -28.95
N GLY A 251 20.40 -2.72 -28.96
CA GLY A 251 19.40 -1.81 -28.40
C GLY A 251 18.18 -2.53 -27.86
N ILE A 252 17.62 -1.99 -26.78
CA ILE A 252 16.36 -2.43 -26.19
C ILE A 252 15.24 -1.55 -26.75
N VAL A 253 14.27 -2.17 -27.41
CA VAL A 253 13.07 -1.51 -27.90
C VAL A 253 11.99 -1.65 -26.84
N VAL A 254 11.34 -0.56 -26.49
CA VAL A 254 10.17 -0.51 -25.62
C VAL A 254 9.03 0.12 -26.40
N LYS A 255 7.97 -0.64 -26.63
CA LYS A 255 6.76 -0.15 -27.30
C LYS A 255 5.93 0.71 -26.34
N PRO A 256 4.93 1.46 -26.84
CA PRO A 256 4.00 2.19 -25.97
C PRO A 256 3.44 1.30 -24.85
N VAL A 257 3.56 1.78 -23.61
CA VAL A 257 3.16 1.02 -22.43
C VAL A 257 1.65 1.03 -22.30
N GLU A 258 1.04 -0.11 -21.99
CA GLU A 258 -0.38 -0.20 -21.67
C GLU A 258 -0.55 -0.33 -20.16
N ILE A 259 -1.33 0.55 -19.54
CA ILE A 259 -1.67 0.46 -18.13
C ILE A 259 -3.19 0.43 -17.98
N ILE A 260 -3.67 -0.58 -17.27
CA ILE A 260 -5.09 -0.83 -17.05
C ILE A 260 -5.39 -0.59 -15.58
N GLY A 261 -6.32 0.31 -15.29
CA GLY A 261 -6.80 0.52 -13.94
C GLY A 261 -7.62 1.80 -13.75
N PRO A 262 -7.93 2.17 -12.51
CA PRO A 262 -7.69 1.35 -11.32
C PRO A 262 -8.49 0.03 -11.38
N LEU A 263 -7.87 -1.05 -10.93
CA LEU A 263 -8.39 -2.40 -10.86
C LEU A 263 -8.96 -2.64 -9.46
N TYR A 264 -10.13 -3.27 -9.43
CA TYR A 264 -10.80 -3.66 -8.20
C TYR A 264 -11.13 -5.14 -8.27
N GLU A 265 -10.58 -5.94 -7.35
CA GLU A 265 -11.00 -7.34 -7.21
C GLU A 265 -12.45 -7.41 -6.73
N HIS A 266 -12.79 -6.54 -5.79
CA HIS A 266 -14.11 -6.39 -5.21
C HIS A 266 -14.41 -4.90 -5.04
N TRP A 267 -15.66 -4.51 -5.27
CA TRP A 267 -16.15 -3.17 -4.99
C TRP A 267 -17.41 -3.27 -4.13
N PRO A 268 -17.49 -2.56 -2.99
CA PRO A 268 -16.47 -1.68 -2.40
C PRO A 268 -15.16 -2.39 -1.98
N PRO A 269 -14.05 -1.67 -1.81
CA PRO A 269 -12.78 -2.23 -1.35
C PRO A 269 -12.90 -2.96 -0.01
N GLN A 270 -11.94 -3.84 0.30
CA GLN A 270 -11.96 -4.66 1.51
C GLN A 270 -12.15 -3.81 2.78
N GLY A 271 -11.44 -2.69 2.92
CA GLY A 271 -11.56 -1.85 4.11
C GLY A 271 -12.95 -1.28 4.36
N HIS A 272 -13.66 -0.91 3.29
CA HIS A 272 -15.04 -0.44 3.40
C HIS A 272 -15.95 -1.57 3.89
N ARG A 273 -15.81 -2.77 3.33
CA ARG A 273 -16.60 -3.94 3.71
C ARG A 273 -16.30 -4.39 5.15
N LEU A 274 -15.04 -4.28 5.59
CA LEU A 274 -14.64 -4.56 6.97
C LEU A 274 -15.24 -3.57 7.98
N LEU A 275 -15.49 -2.33 7.57
CA LEU A 275 -16.13 -1.31 8.42
C LEU A 275 -17.66 -1.44 8.42
N TYR A 276 -18.29 -1.57 7.27
CA TYR A 276 -19.76 -1.41 7.16
C TYR A 276 -20.50 -2.74 6.93
N GLY A 277 -19.77 -3.83 6.68
CA GLY A 277 -20.34 -5.12 6.29
C GLY A 277 -20.59 -5.24 4.78
N ASP A 278 -20.81 -6.46 4.31
CA ASP A 278 -21.05 -6.74 2.89
C ASP A 278 -22.47 -6.35 2.42
N GLU A 279 -23.42 -6.19 3.35
CA GLU A 279 -24.80 -5.74 3.05
C GLU A 279 -24.92 -4.21 2.89
N ALA A 280 -23.84 -3.48 3.16
CA ALA A 280 -23.83 -2.02 3.09
C ALA A 280 -23.88 -1.50 1.64
N GLU A 281 -24.78 -0.55 1.40
CA GLU A 281 -24.97 0.07 0.08
C GLU A 281 -24.31 1.45 0.02
N LEU A 282 -23.61 1.73 -1.08
CA LEU A 282 -23.15 3.07 -1.39
C LEU A 282 -24.30 3.90 -1.97
N ILE A 283 -24.50 5.10 -1.44
CA ILE A 283 -25.56 6.02 -1.84
C ILE A 283 -25.01 7.45 -1.96
N SER A 284 -25.61 8.24 -2.86
CA SER A 284 -25.29 9.66 -3.01
C SER A 284 -25.42 10.40 -1.69
N VAL A 285 -24.40 11.19 -1.34
CA VAL A 285 -24.44 12.05 -0.16
C VAL A 285 -25.57 13.07 -0.26
N ALA A 286 -25.84 13.59 -1.46
CA ALA A 286 -26.92 14.56 -1.68
C ALA A 286 -28.31 13.97 -1.36
N ASP A 287 -28.50 12.67 -1.57
CA ASP A 287 -29.77 12.01 -1.25
C ASP A 287 -29.92 11.75 0.25
N ILE A 288 -28.84 11.34 0.93
CA ILE A 288 -28.86 11.16 2.38
C ILE A 288 -29.04 12.50 3.11
N ALA A 289 -28.39 13.56 2.64
CA ALA A 289 -28.46 14.90 3.23
C ALA A 289 -29.89 15.50 3.24
N LYS A 290 -30.82 14.97 2.44
CA LYS A 290 -32.24 15.34 2.48
C LYS A 290 -32.96 14.87 3.74
N THR A 291 -32.44 13.83 4.39
CA THR A 291 -33.13 13.14 5.50
C THR A 291 -32.30 13.07 6.78
N MET A 292 -30.97 13.10 6.66
CA MET A 292 -30.03 12.94 7.77
C MET A 292 -28.98 14.05 7.73
N ARG A 293 -28.44 14.38 8.90
CA ARG A 293 -27.29 15.28 9.05
C ARG A 293 -26.02 14.55 8.58
N VAL A 294 -25.41 15.10 7.54
CA VAL A 294 -24.10 14.68 7.02
C VAL A 294 -23.10 15.80 7.27
N PRO A 295 -21.91 15.53 7.84
CA PRO A 295 -20.88 16.55 8.07
C PRO A 295 -20.22 17.01 6.76
N ASP A 296 -19.67 18.22 6.78
CA ASP A 296 -19.00 18.83 5.61
C ASP A 296 -17.83 17.98 5.08
N THR A 297 -17.15 17.24 5.96
CA THR A 297 -16.07 16.31 5.59
C THR A 297 -16.54 15.21 4.63
N ILE A 298 -17.82 14.84 4.66
CA ILE A 298 -18.43 13.86 3.77
C ILE A 298 -19.18 14.54 2.62
N LEU A 299 -19.84 15.69 2.87
CA LEU A 299 -20.53 16.48 1.84
C LEU A 299 -19.60 17.03 0.77
N ARG A 300 -18.42 17.49 1.21
CA ARG A 300 -17.40 18.10 0.37
C ARG A 300 -16.05 17.53 0.79
N PRO A 301 -15.78 16.25 0.49
CA PRO A 301 -14.47 15.69 0.78
C PRO A 301 -13.45 16.44 -0.09
N VAL A 302 -12.62 17.24 0.55
CA VAL A 302 -11.53 17.97 -0.11
C VAL A 302 -10.27 17.12 0.06
N LYS A 303 -9.80 16.51 -1.03
CA LYS A 303 -8.53 15.77 -1.03
C LYS A 303 -7.50 16.59 -1.80
N GLY A 304 -6.68 17.38 -1.10
CA GLY A 304 -5.85 18.40 -1.73
C GLY A 304 -6.69 19.51 -2.38
N ASN A 305 -6.16 20.22 -3.38
CA ASN A 305 -6.87 21.34 -4.05
C ASN A 305 -8.08 20.92 -4.93
N ARG A 306 -8.71 19.76 -4.72
CA ARG A 306 -9.78 19.25 -5.61
C ARG A 306 -10.97 18.62 -4.87
N GLN A 307 -12.17 18.93 -5.33
CA GLN A 307 -13.44 18.35 -4.89
C GLN A 307 -13.67 16.97 -5.52
N VAL A 308 -14.19 16.03 -4.73
CA VAL A 308 -14.69 14.74 -5.22
C VAL A 308 -15.98 14.95 -6.03
N LYS A 309 -16.02 14.42 -7.25
CA LYS A 309 -17.23 14.44 -8.09
C LYS A 309 -18.21 13.38 -7.60
N ASP A 310 -19.47 13.76 -7.39
CA ASP A 310 -20.57 12.88 -6.96
C ASP A 310 -20.24 12.05 -5.70
N PRO A 311 -20.05 12.71 -4.54
CA PRO A 311 -19.64 12.02 -3.33
C PRO A 311 -20.71 11.02 -2.86
N VAL A 312 -20.23 9.86 -2.38
CA VAL A 312 -21.07 8.80 -1.81
C VAL A 312 -20.78 8.61 -0.34
N THR A 313 -21.79 8.13 0.38
CA THR A 313 -21.72 7.61 1.74
C THR A 313 -22.40 6.24 1.78
N VAL A 314 -22.60 5.70 2.97
CA VAL A 314 -23.08 4.35 3.18
C VAL A 314 -24.40 4.33 3.95
N ARG A 315 -25.25 3.36 3.61
CA ARG A 315 -26.45 3.00 4.36
C ARG A 315 -26.58 1.48 4.48
N LEU A 316 -27.34 1.03 5.46
CA LEU A 316 -27.79 -0.37 5.53
C LEU A 316 -29.23 -0.51 4.99
N PRO A 317 -29.60 -1.72 4.53
CA PRO A 317 -30.99 -2.07 4.23
C PRO A 317 -31.89 -1.86 5.47
N LYS A 318 -33.03 -1.18 5.28
CA LYS A 318 -33.89 -0.73 6.39
C LYS A 318 -34.38 -1.87 7.29
N ASP A 319 -34.66 -3.04 6.71
CA ASP A 319 -35.23 -4.22 7.36
C ASP A 319 -34.24 -4.99 8.26
N LYS A 320 -32.93 -4.79 8.10
CA LYS A 320 -31.88 -5.55 8.82
C LYS A 320 -30.89 -4.68 9.59
N THR A 321 -31.14 -3.38 9.68
CA THR A 321 -30.18 -2.39 10.21
C THR A 321 -29.56 -2.78 11.56
N GLU A 322 -30.37 -3.09 12.58
CA GLU A 322 -29.86 -3.38 13.94
C GLU A 322 -29.06 -4.69 14.01
N ALA A 323 -29.51 -5.74 13.32
CA ALA A 323 -28.80 -7.02 13.28
C ALA A 323 -27.46 -6.88 12.52
N ALA A 324 -27.47 -6.19 11.37
CA ALA A 324 -26.27 -5.94 10.59
C ALA A 324 -25.25 -5.06 11.33
N ILE A 325 -25.69 -4.05 12.11
CA ILE A 325 -24.82 -3.27 13.00
C ILE A 325 -24.16 -4.18 14.04
N ARG A 326 -24.97 -4.99 14.73
CA ARG A 326 -24.47 -5.91 15.77
C ARG A 326 -23.44 -6.88 15.21
N ASP A 327 -23.72 -7.51 14.08
CA ASP A 327 -22.83 -8.49 13.45
C ASP A 327 -21.52 -7.84 13.00
N THR A 328 -21.60 -6.64 12.43
CA THR A 328 -20.43 -5.88 11.99
C THR A 328 -19.56 -5.47 13.17
N LEU A 329 -20.17 -4.91 14.23
CA LEU A 329 -19.45 -4.57 15.46
C LEU A 329 -18.86 -5.80 16.15
N THR A 330 -19.57 -6.93 16.19
CA THR A 330 -19.06 -8.18 16.79
C THR A 330 -17.78 -8.63 16.10
N ARG A 331 -17.77 -8.66 14.75
CA ARG A 331 -16.58 -9.01 13.97
C ARG A 331 -15.44 -8.00 14.19
N PHE A 332 -15.76 -6.71 14.16
CA PHE A 332 -14.77 -5.65 14.31
C PHE A 332 -14.12 -5.67 15.70
N ILE A 333 -14.94 -5.68 16.75
CA ILE A 333 -14.50 -5.68 18.15
C ILE A 333 -13.71 -6.96 18.45
N SER A 334 -14.15 -8.12 17.97
CA SER A 334 -13.43 -9.38 18.22
C SER A 334 -12.01 -9.37 17.62
N ARG A 335 -11.86 -8.78 16.42
CA ARG A 335 -10.55 -8.61 15.78
C ARG A 335 -9.71 -7.54 16.49
N ALA A 336 -10.32 -6.42 16.84
CA ALA A 336 -9.66 -5.30 17.51
C ALA A 336 -9.14 -5.70 18.90
N PHE A 337 -9.96 -6.41 19.68
CA PHE A 337 -9.61 -6.86 21.05
C PHE A 337 -8.86 -8.19 21.06
N ARG A 338 -8.67 -8.81 19.89
CA ARG A 338 -7.89 -10.05 19.66
C ARG A 338 -8.44 -11.27 20.41
N ARG A 339 -9.74 -11.23 20.74
CA ARG A 339 -10.51 -12.28 21.40
C ARG A 339 -11.99 -12.17 21.01
N PRO A 340 -12.80 -13.21 21.16
CA PRO A 340 -14.26 -13.09 21.03
C PRO A 340 -14.81 -11.96 21.91
N SER A 341 -15.56 -11.05 21.29
CA SER A 341 -16.26 -9.98 21.99
C SER A 341 -17.45 -10.52 22.77
N THR A 342 -17.70 -9.99 23.96
CA THR A 342 -18.89 -10.29 24.76
C THR A 342 -20.10 -9.51 24.26
N ALA A 343 -21.31 -10.01 24.54
CA ALA A 343 -22.54 -9.33 24.17
C ALA A 343 -22.66 -7.92 24.78
N SER A 344 -22.19 -7.74 26.03
CA SER A 344 -22.21 -6.45 26.71
C SER A 344 -21.24 -5.43 26.09
N GLU A 345 -20.06 -5.88 25.64
CA GLU A 345 -19.14 -5.02 24.90
C GLU A 345 -19.76 -4.56 23.58
N VAL A 346 -20.39 -5.46 22.83
CA VAL A 346 -21.05 -5.10 21.56
C VAL A 346 -22.22 -4.14 21.80
N GLU A 347 -23.06 -4.39 22.82
CA GLU A 347 -24.19 -3.51 23.13
C GLU A 347 -23.73 -2.11 23.56
N LEU A 348 -22.60 -1.98 24.27
CA LEU A 348 -22.02 -0.68 24.62
C LEU A 348 -21.80 0.17 23.37
N TYR A 349 -21.11 -0.36 22.37
CA TYR A 349 -20.83 0.37 21.12
C TYR A 349 -22.08 0.52 20.24
N GLN A 350 -22.93 -0.51 20.18
CA GLN A 350 -24.19 -0.48 19.42
C GLN A 350 -25.14 0.61 19.95
N SER A 351 -25.24 0.77 21.28
CA SER A 351 -26.06 1.82 21.90
C SER A 351 -25.60 3.23 21.49
N MET A 352 -24.29 3.44 21.33
CA MET A 352 -23.75 4.71 20.85
C MET A 352 -24.11 4.98 19.39
N VAL A 353 -24.10 3.95 18.54
CA VAL A 353 -24.58 4.07 17.15
C VAL A 353 -26.06 4.46 17.15
N ARG A 354 -26.88 3.78 17.96
CA ARG A 354 -28.33 4.03 18.08
C ARG A 354 -28.63 5.47 18.54
N ASP A 355 -27.91 5.96 19.55
CA ASP A 355 -28.04 7.35 20.03
C ASP A 355 -27.72 8.37 18.92
N ARG A 356 -26.64 8.17 18.17
CA ARG A 356 -26.26 9.06 17.05
C ARG A 356 -27.27 9.04 15.91
N LEU A 357 -27.76 7.86 15.53
CA LEU A 357 -28.83 7.72 14.54
C LEU A 357 -30.12 8.42 15.00
N SER A 358 -30.47 8.33 16.29
CA SER A 358 -31.64 9.01 16.86
C SER A 358 -31.54 10.54 16.83
N LYS A 359 -30.30 11.07 16.84
CA LYS A 359 -29.98 12.49 16.66
C LYS A 359 -29.96 12.92 15.19
N GLY A 360 -30.30 12.00 14.27
CA GLY A 360 -30.37 12.23 12.84
C GLY A 360 -29.01 12.25 12.14
N GLU A 361 -27.93 11.76 12.76
CA GLU A 361 -26.65 11.60 12.07
C GLU A 361 -26.72 10.48 11.02
N CYS A 362 -26.02 10.64 9.89
CA CYS A 362 -25.97 9.57 8.90
C CYS A 362 -25.24 8.32 9.43
N PHE A 363 -25.58 7.17 8.86
CA PHE A 363 -25.10 5.85 9.30
C PHE A 363 -23.57 5.77 9.38
N GLU A 364 -22.88 6.30 8.39
CA GLU A 364 -21.41 6.31 8.36
C GLU A 364 -20.81 7.00 9.59
N VAL A 365 -21.34 8.17 9.95
CA VAL A 365 -20.86 8.95 11.09
C VAL A 365 -21.15 8.23 12.40
N ALA A 366 -22.36 7.67 12.52
CA ALA A 366 -22.77 6.93 13.70
C ALA A 366 -21.87 5.70 13.94
N LEU A 367 -21.64 4.90 12.90
CA LEU A 367 -20.83 3.69 13.02
C LEU A 367 -19.33 4.00 13.16
N ASN A 368 -18.80 5.00 12.45
CA ASN A 368 -17.40 5.41 12.61
C ASN A 368 -17.09 5.97 13.99
N ALA A 369 -18.05 6.61 14.67
CA ALA A 369 -17.87 6.97 16.05
C ALA A 369 -17.67 5.75 16.96
N ALA A 370 -18.39 4.64 16.70
CA ALA A 370 -18.19 3.36 17.39
C ALA A 370 -16.82 2.75 17.07
N HIS A 371 -16.44 2.67 15.80
CA HIS A 371 -15.11 2.18 15.41
C HIS A 371 -13.99 3.01 16.06
N ARG A 372 -14.09 4.34 16.05
CA ARG A 372 -13.11 5.21 16.69
C ARG A 372 -13.02 4.95 18.20
N ALA A 373 -14.15 4.80 18.87
CA ALA A 373 -14.18 4.52 20.30
C ALA A 373 -13.53 3.15 20.62
N VAL A 374 -13.73 2.13 19.76
CA VAL A 374 -13.03 0.85 19.86
C VAL A 374 -11.52 1.05 19.69
N LEU A 375 -11.09 1.76 18.64
CA LEU A 375 -9.66 2.02 18.33
C LEU A 375 -8.92 2.90 19.35
N CYS A 376 -9.65 3.57 20.24
CA CYS A 376 -9.09 4.38 21.33
C CYS A 376 -9.32 3.73 22.71
N SER A 377 -9.93 2.56 22.77
CA SER A 377 -10.25 1.88 24.03
C SER A 377 -9.03 1.20 24.66
N PRO A 378 -9.02 0.99 25.99
CA PRO A 378 -7.96 0.23 26.65
C PRO A 378 -7.76 -1.18 26.08
N ASP A 379 -8.84 -1.93 25.81
CA ASP A 379 -8.77 -3.27 25.19
C ASP A 379 -8.11 -3.28 23.81
N PHE A 380 -8.18 -2.16 23.08
CA PHE A 380 -7.46 -2.00 21.82
C PHE A 380 -6.02 -1.51 22.01
N LEU A 381 -5.81 -0.50 22.86
CA LEU A 381 -4.51 0.15 23.01
C LEU A 381 -3.51 -0.68 23.81
N PHE A 382 -3.98 -1.62 24.62
CA PHE A 382 -3.14 -2.45 25.47
C PHE A 382 -3.26 -3.93 25.13
N ILE A 383 -2.16 -4.63 25.31
CA ILE A 383 -2.12 -6.09 25.40
C ILE A 383 -2.11 -6.43 26.88
N VAL A 384 -3.16 -7.14 27.30
CA VAL A 384 -3.40 -7.56 28.67
C VAL A 384 -3.22 -9.08 28.76
N GLU A 385 -2.45 -9.53 29.75
CA GLU A 385 -2.28 -10.95 30.06
C GLU A 385 -2.69 -11.18 31.52
N HIS A 386 -3.75 -11.95 31.71
CA HIS A 386 -4.46 -11.99 33.00
C HIS A 386 -3.84 -12.97 34.00
N GLY A 387 -2.97 -13.87 33.56
CA GLY A 387 -2.41 -14.92 34.41
C GLY A 387 -1.01 -15.38 34.03
N PHE A 388 -0.42 -16.21 34.89
CA PHE A 388 0.88 -16.82 34.63
C PHE A 388 0.85 -17.81 33.45
N LYS A 389 -0.30 -18.46 33.23
CA LYS A 389 -0.54 -19.31 32.08
C LYS A 389 -1.42 -18.53 31.10
N LEU A 390 -0.88 -18.29 29.91
CA LEU A 390 -1.62 -17.63 28.84
C LEU A 390 -2.77 -18.51 28.38
N ASN A 391 -3.94 -17.89 28.16
CA ASN A 391 -4.99 -18.54 27.41
C ASN A 391 -4.66 -18.57 25.91
N SER A 392 -5.47 -19.28 25.12
CA SER A 392 -5.17 -19.48 23.70
C SER A 392 -5.16 -18.18 22.88
N HIS A 393 -5.97 -17.18 23.25
CA HIS A 393 -5.99 -15.86 22.58
C HIS A 393 -4.79 -15.00 22.97
N GLU A 394 -4.44 -14.98 24.26
CA GLU A 394 -3.24 -14.29 24.75
C GLU A 394 -1.97 -14.85 24.11
N LEU A 395 -1.90 -16.18 23.96
CA LEU A 395 -0.80 -16.85 23.26
C LEU A 395 -0.75 -16.48 21.77
N ALA A 396 -1.89 -16.43 21.09
CA ALA A 396 -1.97 -16.00 19.69
C ALA A 396 -1.50 -14.55 19.53
N ALA A 397 -2.01 -13.64 20.36
CA ALA A 397 -1.61 -12.24 20.37
C ALA A 397 -0.11 -12.11 20.61
N ARG A 398 0.43 -12.74 21.65
CA ARG A 398 1.86 -12.70 21.96
C ARG A 398 2.72 -13.19 20.81
N LEU A 399 2.37 -14.32 20.21
CA LEU A 399 3.12 -14.89 19.08
C LEU A 399 3.11 -13.93 17.87
N SER A 400 1.95 -13.39 17.53
CA SER A 400 1.78 -12.48 16.40
C SER A 400 2.51 -11.15 16.60
N TYR A 401 2.41 -10.53 17.77
CA TYR A 401 3.13 -9.27 18.05
C TYR A 401 4.64 -9.49 18.14
N PHE A 402 5.09 -10.65 18.61
CA PHE A 402 6.51 -10.97 18.65
C PHE A 402 7.11 -11.12 17.24
N LEU A 403 6.41 -11.79 16.32
CA LEU A 403 6.93 -12.10 14.98
C LEU A 403 6.58 -11.05 13.91
N TRP A 404 5.34 -10.56 13.90
CA TRP A 404 4.82 -9.67 12.87
C TRP A 404 4.46 -8.26 13.38
N ARG A 405 4.58 -8.00 14.69
CA ARG A 405 4.24 -6.70 15.29
C ARG A 405 2.82 -6.22 14.95
N THR A 406 1.87 -7.16 14.87
CA THR A 406 0.47 -6.89 14.52
C THR A 406 -0.45 -7.94 15.14
N ALA A 407 -1.76 -7.72 15.05
CA ALA A 407 -2.78 -8.64 15.55
C ALA A 407 -2.73 -10.03 14.85
N PRO A 408 -3.11 -11.11 15.54
CA PRO A 408 -3.13 -12.46 14.97
C PRO A 408 -3.96 -12.51 13.70
N ASP A 409 -3.51 -13.27 12.70
CA ASP A 409 -4.28 -13.50 11.47
C ASP A 409 -5.49 -14.41 11.71
N GLU A 410 -6.28 -14.64 10.67
CA GLU A 410 -7.51 -15.43 10.76
C GLU A 410 -7.25 -16.89 11.17
N GLU A 411 -6.15 -17.48 10.71
CA GLU A 411 -5.78 -18.86 11.06
C GLU A 411 -5.43 -18.97 12.54
N LEU A 412 -4.59 -18.07 13.07
CA LEU A 412 -4.28 -18.03 14.49
C LEU A 412 -5.51 -17.77 15.36
N ARG A 413 -6.41 -16.87 14.94
CA ARG A 413 -7.66 -16.60 15.68
C ARG A 413 -8.54 -17.83 15.75
N LYS A 414 -8.76 -18.53 14.64
CA LYS A 414 -9.56 -19.78 14.62
C LYS A 414 -8.97 -20.88 15.50
N LEU A 415 -7.65 -21.02 15.52
CA LEU A 415 -6.97 -21.97 16.41
C LEU A 415 -7.11 -21.55 17.88
N ALA A 416 -7.10 -20.24 18.15
CA ALA A 416 -7.31 -19.70 19.48
C ALA A 416 -8.76 -19.90 19.96
N ASP A 417 -9.76 -19.64 19.11
CA ASP A 417 -11.19 -19.85 19.41
C ASP A 417 -11.49 -21.30 19.80
N LYS A 418 -10.77 -22.26 19.19
CA LYS A 418 -10.87 -23.69 19.50
C LYS A 418 -10.09 -24.12 20.75
N GLY A 419 -9.22 -23.25 21.29
CA GLY A 419 -8.28 -23.60 22.37
C GLY A 419 -7.11 -24.47 21.92
N ASP A 420 -6.96 -24.71 20.61
CA ASP A 420 -6.01 -25.65 20.03
C ASP A 420 -4.57 -25.14 20.06
N LEU A 421 -4.36 -23.82 20.10
CA LEU A 421 -3.04 -23.19 20.03
C LEU A 421 -2.18 -23.46 21.27
N ILE A 422 -2.81 -23.87 22.39
CA ILE A 422 -2.10 -24.27 23.62
C ILE A 422 -1.33 -25.58 23.40
N ARG A 423 -1.71 -26.39 22.40
CA ARG A 423 -1.03 -27.65 22.10
C ARG A 423 0.35 -27.42 21.49
N PRO A 424 1.43 -28.01 22.03
CA PRO A 424 2.80 -27.73 21.60
C PRO A 424 3.08 -27.95 20.11
N GLU A 425 2.48 -28.97 19.51
CA GLU A 425 2.62 -29.30 18.10
C GLU A 425 1.99 -28.25 17.19
N VAL A 426 0.81 -27.74 17.56
CA VAL A 426 0.11 -26.67 16.84
C VAL A 426 0.89 -25.37 16.97
N LEU A 427 1.34 -25.03 18.18
CA LEU A 427 2.12 -23.82 18.42
C LEU A 427 3.42 -23.79 17.61
N ARG A 428 4.16 -24.92 17.55
CA ARG A 428 5.40 -25.01 16.75
C ARG A 428 5.14 -24.86 15.26
N LYS A 429 4.07 -25.49 14.75
CA LYS A 429 3.66 -25.38 13.35
C LYS A 429 3.35 -23.92 13.00
N GLU A 430 2.52 -23.27 13.78
CA GLU A 430 2.14 -21.87 13.54
C GLU A 430 3.35 -20.94 13.67
N THR A 431 4.22 -21.14 14.67
CA THR A 431 5.48 -20.40 14.80
C THR A 431 6.32 -20.47 13.52
N SER A 432 6.46 -21.67 12.95
CA SER A 432 7.23 -21.87 11.71
C SER A 432 6.56 -21.18 10.51
N ARG A 433 5.22 -21.24 10.44
CA ARG A 433 4.42 -20.55 9.40
C ARG A 433 4.61 -19.03 9.47
N LEU A 434 4.56 -18.46 10.68
CA LEU A 434 4.74 -17.03 10.92
C LEU A 434 6.15 -16.56 10.51
N ILE A 435 7.19 -17.34 10.84
CA ILE A 435 8.60 -17.03 10.48
C ILE A 435 8.83 -17.10 8.96
N ALA A 436 8.22 -18.07 8.27
CA ALA A 436 8.39 -18.25 6.82
C ALA A 436 7.61 -17.24 5.97
N SER A 437 6.73 -16.45 6.60
CA SER A 437 5.92 -15.46 5.91
C SER A 437 6.75 -14.26 5.48
N PRO A 438 6.53 -13.70 4.26
CA PRO A 438 7.22 -12.49 3.79
C PRO A 438 6.71 -11.19 4.45
N ARG A 439 6.01 -11.32 5.58
CA ARG A 439 5.17 -10.26 6.17
C ARG A 439 5.90 -9.48 7.25
#